data_AF-A0A7X3KGL0-F1
#
_entry.id   AF-A0A7X3KGL0-F1
#
_cell.length_a   1.000
_cell.length_b   1.000
_cell.length_c   1.000
_cell.angle_alpha   90.00
_cell.angle_beta   90.00
_cell.angle_gamma   90.00
#
_symmetry.space_group_name_H-M   'P 1'
#
loop_
_entity.id
_entity.type
_entity.pdbx_description
1 polymer ?
#
loop_
_entity_poly.entity_id
_entity_poly.type
_entity_poly.pdbx_seq_one_letter_code
_entity_poly.pdbx_strand_id
1 'polypeptide(L)'
;MAVWVDLTAVVAGRMMNGNPSLVPSARSGARLTASTSVIIAMAIGITLVGALESLSWWPFAPFLWVHSVLCIVLALAVRPSPNAWPHQQPLWKPKRAFFIGLAVGVSCIVGFIAIYYAIFQGLNIASASDANLWHVMRNIFQESALRHGKIMTLICAFLLLGVWAPIGEELFYRRLLYNGLRQRWTFGLSAACSASFFGIRHALQLLFIMPEHSYPWWAGVAYFIWAGMFGLLFSWLYEKTRHLAVPAALHALNVLWSPIVIYVMLYK
;
A
#
# COMPACT_ATOMS: atom_id res chain seq x y z
N MET A 1 31.28 17.68 28.09
CA MET A 1 29.98 17.46 28.78
C MET A 1 28.91 17.29 27.72
N ALA A 2 28.40 16.07 27.53
CA ALA A 2 27.40 15.75 26.53
C ALA A 2 26.00 15.98 27.09
N VAL A 3 25.20 16.81 26.43
CA VAL A 3 23.79 17.03 26.76
C VAL A 3 22.97 15.99 26.01
N TRP A 4 22.58 14.93 26.71
CA TRP A 4 21.57 13.99 26.24
C TRP A 4 20.20 14.67 26.39
N VAL A 5 19.60 15.10 25.29
CA VAL A 5 18.19 15.52 25.26
C VAL A 5 17.35 14.27 25.11
N ASP A 6 16.59 13.96 26.14
CA ASP A 6 15.65 12.85 26.16
C ASP A 6 14.51 13.10 25.15
N LEU A 7 14.69 12.55 23.94
CA LEU A 7 13.73 12.65 22.83
C LEU A 7 12.36 12.05 23.19
N THR A 8 12.30 11.14 24.17
CA THR A 8 11.04 10.49 24.56
C THR A 8 10.15 11.43 25.38
N ALA A 9 10.73 12.24 26.27
CA ALA A 9 10.01 13.25 27.04
C ALA A 9 9.43 14.38 26.17
N VAL A 10 10.15 14.78 25.11
CA VAL A 10 9.70 15.82 24.17
C VAL A 10 8.53 15.34 23.31
N VAL A 11 8.50 14.05 22.94
CA VAL A 11 7.40 13.47 22.16
C VAL A 11 6.17 13.24 23.05
N ALA A 12 6.36 12.75 24.28
CA ALA A 12 5.27 12.51 25.24
C ALA A 12 4.56 13.82 25.66
N GLY A 13 5.30 14.89 25.96
CA GLY A 13 4.73 16.19 26.31
C GLY A 13 3.94 16.86 25.17
N ARG A 14 4.26 16.52 23.91
CA ARG A 14 3.59 17.06 22.72
C ARG A 14 2.31 16.34 22.34
N MET A 15 2.11 15.11 22.81
CA MET A 15 0.88 14.35 22.60
C MET A 15 -0.20 14.67 23.64
N MET A 16 0.19 15.10 24.85
CA MET A 16 -0.76 15.33 25.95
C MET A 16 -1.37 16.75 25.99
N ASN A 17 -0.69 17.76 25.44
CA ASN A 17 -1.19 19.14 25.41
C ASN A 17 -1.94 19.42 24.11
N GLY A 18 -3.27 19.23 24.13
CA GLY A 18 -4.19 19.28 23.00
C GLY A 18 -4.39 20.64 22.33
N ASN A 19 -3.32 21.34 21.92
CA ASN A 19 -3.42 22.56 21.13
C ASN A 19 -2.53 22.50 19.86
N PRO A 20 -3.08 22.12 18.69
CA PRO A 20 -2.32 22.02 17.46
C PRO A 20 -2.40 23.32 16.64
N SER A 21 -2.11 24.48 17.24
CA SER A 21 -1.79 25.66 16.43
C SER A 21 -0.37 25.51 15.88
N LEU A 22 -0.26 24.74 14.80
CA LEU A 22 0.97 24.57 14.02
C LEU A 22 1.25 25.86 13.24
N VAL A 23 1.84 26.87 13.90
CA VAL A 23 2.68 27.83 13.19
C VAL A 23 4.07 27.20 13.12
N PRO A 24 4.53 26.70 11.95
CA PRO A 24 5.81 26.02 11.87
C PRO A 24 6.93 27.05 12.12
N SER A 25 7.69 26.87 13.20
CA SER A 25 8.95 27.59 13.38
C SER A 25 9.88 27.26 12.21
N ALA A 26 10.33 28.30 11.50
CA ALA A 26 11.21 28.26 10.36
C ALA A 26 12.61 27.71 10.70
N ARG A 27 12.74 26.40 10.90
CA ARG A 27 14.04 25.71 10.76
C ARG A 27 14.16 25.17 9.34
N SER A 28 14.86 25.98 8.55
CA SER A 28 15.26 25.89 7.15
C SER A 28 16.25 24.74 6.86
N GLY A 29 15.85 23.51 7.13
CA GLY A 29 16.41 22.40 6.35
C GLY A 29 15.92 22.55 4.91
N ALA A 30 16.82 22.58 3.92
CA ALA A 30 16.46 22.58 2.50
C ALA A 30 15.52 21.39 2.21
N ARG A 31 14.24 21.67 2.01
CA ARG A 31 13.21 20.65 1.76
C ARG A 31 12.84 20.69 0.29
N LEU A 32 13.02 19.57 -0.40
CA LEU A 32 12.76 19.44 -1.83
C LEU A 32 11.25 19.51 -2.11
N THR A 33 10.80 20.57 -2.78
CA THR A 33 9.50 20.58 -3.46
C THR A 33 9.65 19.88 -4.80
N ALA A 34 9.10 18.68 -4.94
CA ALA A 34 9.18 17.90 -6.18
C ALA A 34 8.10 18.33 -7.19
N SER A 35 8.45 18.39 -8.47
CA SER A 35 7.47 18.54 -9.55
C SER A 35 6.68 17.24 -9.73
N THR A 36 5.52 17.32 -10.40
CA THR A 36 4.67 16.15 -10.72
C THR A 36 5.47 15.07 -11.45
N SER A 37 6.33 15.44 -12.41
CA SER A 37 7.17 14.49 -13.15
C SER A 37 8.18 13.77 -12.25
N VAL A 38 8.77 14.48 -11.27
CA VAL A 38 9.69 13.87 -10.30
C VAL A 38 8.94 12.87 -9.40
N ILE A 39 7.72 13.22 -8.96
CA ILE A 39 6.89 12.31 -8.15
C ILE A 39 6.53 11.04 -8.92
N ILE A 40 6.18 11.17 -10.22
CA ILE A 40 5.93 10.00 -11.08
C ILE A 40 7.19 9.18 -11.27
N ALA A 41 8.34 9.81 -11.53
CA ALA A 41 9.62 9.10 -11.64
C ALA A 41 9.97 8.33 -10.36
N MET A 42 9.70 8.91 -9.19
CA MET A 42 9.85 8.22 -7.89
C MET A 42 8.92 7.00 -7.79
N ALA A 43 7.65 7.12 -8.20
CA ALA A 43 6.70 6.01 -8.21
C ALA A 43 7.12 4.89 -9.15
N ILE A 44 7.61 5.22 -10.35
CA ILE A 44 8.19 4.26 -11.28
C ILE A 44 9.39 3.57 -10.63
N GLY A 45 10.35 4.34 -10.10
CA GLY A 45 11.56 3.80 -9.46
C GLY A 45 11.25 2.84 -8.30
N ILE A 46 10.36 3.23 -7.38
CA ILE A 46 9.94 2.38 -6.25
C ILE A 46 9.20 1.13 -6.71
N THR A 47 8.40 1.23 -7.78
CA THR A 47 7.69 0.08 -8.36
C THR A 47 8.68 -0.90 -8.98
N LEU A 48 9.71 -0.40 -9.68
CA LEU A 48 10.79 -1.22 -10.25
C LEU A 48 11.62 -1.89 -9.16
N VAL A 49 11.96 -1.17 -8.07
CA VAL A 49 12.63 -1.78 -6.91
C VAL A 49 11.78 -2.91 -6.33
N GLY A 50 10.49 -2.67 -6.12
CA GLY A 50 9.58 -3.71 -5.63
C GLY A 50 9.46 -4.91 -6.59
N ALA A 51 9.50 -4.67 -7.90
CA ALA A 51 9.51 -5.74 -8.90
C ALA A 51 10.78 -6.59 -8.82
N LEU A 52 11.95 -5.97 -8.66
CA LEU A 52 13.23 -6.67 -8.49
C LEU A 52 13.26 -7.48 -7.19
N GLU A 53 12.79 -6.92 -6.08
CA GLU A 53 12.66 -7.64 -4.80
C GLU A 53 11.62 -8.77 -4.83
N SER A 54 10.71 -8.75 -5.81
CA SER A 54 9.73 -9.82 -6.00
C SER A 54 10.29 -10.99 -6.79
N LEU A 55 11.43 -10.87 -7.48
CA LEU A 55 12.01 -11.97 -8.25
C LEU A 55 12.58 -13.06 -7.34
N SER A 56 12.46 -14.32 -7.77
CA SER A 56 12.91 -15.48 -6.98
C SER A 56 14.40 -15.48 -6.61
N TRP A 57 15.27 -14.78 -7.33
CA TRP A 57 16.69 -14.72 -6.95
C TRP A 57 16.95 -13.78 -5.76
N TRP A 58 16.02 -12.91 -5.40
CA TRP A 58 16.17 -12.02 -4.26
C TRP A 58 16.05 -12.81 -2.95
N PRO A 59 17.01 -12.71 -2.02
CA PRO A 59 17.08 -13.56 -0.83
C PRO A 59 15.91 -13.37 0.13
N PHE A 60 15.23 -12.23 0.08
CA PHE A 60 14.07 -11.98 0.94
C PHE A 60 12.73 -12.09 0.20
N ALA A 61 12.72 -12.49 -1.08
CA ALA A 61 11.48 -12.62 -1.83
C ALA A 61 10.56 -13.68 -1.19
N PRO A 62 9.22 -13.49 -1.22
CA PRO A 62 8.48 -12.40 -1.89
C PRO A 62 8.30 -11.14 -1.02
N PHE A 63 9.13 -10.93 0.00
CA PHE A 63 9.02 -9.82 0.95
C PHE A 63 9.87 -8.60 0.54
N LEU A 64 9.29 -7.40 0.65
CA LEU A 64 9.74 -6.19 -0.04
C LEU A 64 10.42 -5.18 0.91
N TRP A 65 11.60 -5.50 1.44
CA TRP A 65 12.23 -4.70 2.49
C TRP A 65 12.72 -3.32 2.02
N VAL A 66 13.42 -3.27 0.88
CA VAL A 66 13.99 -2.02 0.37
C VAL A 66 12.88 -1.09 -0.09
N HIS A 67 11.91 -1.61 -0.86
CA HIS A 67 10.68 -0.92 -1.22
C HIS A 67 9.99 -0.36 0.03
N SER A 68 9.91 -1.17 1.10
CA SER A 68 9.23 -0.77 2.33
C SER A 68 9.86 0.46 2.99
N VAL A 69 11.18 0.45 3.09
CA VAL A 69 11.96 1.55 3.64
C VAL A 69 11.87 2.77 2.73
N LEU A 70 12.00 2.60 1.41
CA LEU A 70 11.94 3.69 0.44
C LEU A 70 10.60 4.42 0.44
N CYS A 71 9.49 3.68 0.51
CA CYS A 71 8.15 4.26 0.62
C CYS A 71 8.03 5.22 1.83
N ILE A 72 8.56 4.81 2.99
CA ILE A 72 8.58 5.65 4.20
C ILE A 72 9.54 6.82 4.03
N VAL A 73 10.80 6.56 3.67
CA VAL A 73 11.86 7.57 3.61
C VAL A 73 11.48 8.67 2.61
N LEU A 74 11.04 8.31 1.40
CA LEU A 74 10.64 9.30 0.40
C LEU A 74 9.41 10.10 0.84
N ALA A 75 8.39 9.46 1.44
CA ALA A 75 7.21 10.17 1.93
C ALA A 75 7.49 11.13 3.09
N LEU A 76 8.54 10.86 3.87
CA LEU A 76 9.00 11.75 4.94
C LEU A 76 9.92 12.86 4.43
N ALA A 77 10.82 12.54 3.51
CA ALA A 77 11.82 13.46 2.96
C ALA A 77 11.21 14.46 1.96
N VAL A 78 10.29 13.99 1.11
CA VAL A 78 9.65 14.80 0.08
C VAL A 78 8.29 15.28 0.58
N ARG A 79 8.12 16.60 0.70
CA ARG A 79 6.81 17.17 1.00
C ARG A 79 6.21 17.77 -0.27
N PRO A 80 4.97 17.40 -0.62
CA PRO A 80 4.22 18.13 -1.62
C PRO A 80 4.15 19.62 -1.25
N SER A 81 4.23 20.51 -2.24
CA SER A 81 4.27 21.96 -2.01
C SER A 81 3.16 22.44 -1.07
N PRO A 82 3.47 23.22 -0.01
CA PRO A 82 2.49 23.68 0.97
C PRO A 82 1.43 24.62 0.37
N ASN A 83 1.71 25.26 -0.75
CA ASN A 83 0.83 26.26 -1.38
C ASN A 83 -0.11 25.67 -2.44
N ALA A 84 0.00 24.37 -2.76
CA ALA A 84 -0.66 23.81 -3.94
C ALA A 84 -2.00 23.10 -3.64
N TRP A 85 -2.35 22.97 -2.36
CA TRP A 85 -3.69 22.57 -1.96
C TRP A 85 -4.32 23.74 -1.20
N PRO A 86 -5.28 24.49 -1.77
CA PRO A 86 -5.99 25.49 -0.99
C PRO A 86 -6.63 24.75 0.18
N HIS A 87 -6.35 25.17 1.43
CA HIS A 87 -6.81 24.57 2.67
C HIS A 87 -8.34 24.32 2.68
N GLN A 88 -8.78 23.29 1.96
CA GLN A 88 -10.16 22.88 1.93
C GLN A 88 -10.38 22.10 3.21
N GLN A 89 -11.26 22.66 4.03
CA GLN A 89 -11.75 22.01 5.24
C GLN A 89 -12.15 20.57 4.91
N PRO A 90 -11.82 19.60 5.79
CA PRO A 90 -12.22 18.22 5.58
C PRO A 90 -13.73 18.15 5.42
N LEU A 91 -14.19 17.53 4.33
CA LEU A 91 -15.63 17.41 4.06
C LEU A 91 -16.27 16.45 5.06
N TRP A 92 -15.55 15.39 5.47
CA TRP A 92 -16.04 14.35 6.35
C TRP A 92 -15.21 14.24 7.62
N LYS A 93 -15.90 14.05 8.76
CA LYS A 93 -15.25 13.65 10.01
C LYS A 93 -14.63 12.25 9.85
N PRO A 94 -13.44 11.98 10.42
CA PRO A 94 -12.74 10.70 10.26
C PRO A 94 -13.59 9.46 10.59
N LYS A 95 -14.34 9.49 11.70
CA LYS A 95 -15.24 8.39 12.11
C LYS A 95 -16.29 8.07 11.05
N ARG A 96 -16.95 9.10 10.50
CA ARG A 96 -17.96 8.92 9.45
C ARG A 96 -17.34 8.33 8.18
N ALA A 97 -16.20 8.87 7.76
CA ALA A 97 -15.49 8.38 6.59
C ALA A 97 -15.01 6.95 6.74
N PHE A 98 -14.56 6.55 7.93
CA PHE A 98 -14.15 5.18 8.22
C PHE A 98 -15.32 4.19 7.99
N PHE A 99 -16.49 4.44 8.57
CA PHE A 99 -17.63 3.53 8.42
C PHE A 99 -18.19 3.50 6.98
N ILE A 100 -18.22 4.64 6.29
CA ILE A 100 -18.59 4.67 4.86
C ILE A 100 -17.57 3.88 4.04
N GLY A 101 -16.28 4.12 4.30
CA GLY A 101 -15.18 3.41 3.63
C GLY A 101 -15.22 1.91 3.89
N LEU A 102 -15.55 1.49 5.11
CA LEU A 102 -15.74 0.08 5.47
C LEU A 102 -16.89 -0.54 4.67
N ALA A 103 -18.05 0.12 4.61
CA ALA A 103 -19.20 -0.38 3.85
C ALA A 103 -18.88 -0.49 2.34
N VAL A 104 -18.27 0.54 1.75
CA VAL A 104 -17.84 0.51 0.34
C VAL A 104 -16.79 -0.58 0.12
N GLY A 105 -15.81 -0.71 1.02
CA GLY A 105 -14.77 -1.74 0.96
C GLY A 105 -15.36 -3.16 0.97
N VAL A 106 -16.30 -3.45 1.88
CA VAL A 106 -16.99 -4.75 1.91
C VAL A 106 -17.75 -5.01 0.62
N SER A 107 -18.49 -4.02 0.10
CA SER A 107 -19.20 -4.14 -1.18
C SER A 107 -18.24 -4.40 -2.35
N CYS A 108 -17.09 -3.73 -2.36
CA CYS A 108 -16.01 -3.96 -3.33
C CYS A 108 -15.47 -5.39 -3.26
N ILE A 109 -15.24 -5.93 -2.06
CA ILE A 109 -14.78 -7.31 -1.85
C ILE A 109 -15.81 -8.30 -2.41
N VAL A 110 -17.07 -8.17 -2.00
CA VAL A 110 -18.16 -9.07 -2.44
C VAL A 110 -18.34 -9.00 -3.95
N GLY A 111 -18.37 -7.79 -4.51
CA GLY A 111 -18.50 -7.57 -5.95
C GLY A 111 -17.34 -8.18 -6.74
N PHE A 112 -16.10 -7.99 -6.29
CA PHE A 112 -14.94 -8.60 -6.92
C PHE A 112 -15.01 -10.12 -6.87
N ILE A 113 -15.31 -10.73 -5.71
CA ILE A 113 -15.40 -12.19 -5.57
C ILE A 113 -16.49 -12.75 -6.49
N ALA A 114 -17.66 -12.10 -6.54
CA ALA A 114 -18.77 -12.53 -7.39
C ALA A 114 -18.42 -12.46 -8.88
N ILE A 115 -17.85 -11.34 -9.34
CA ILE A 115 -17.44 -11.16 -10.73
C ILE A 115 -16.32 -12.14 -11.09
N TYR A 116 -15.31 -12.27 -10.22
CA TYR A 116 -14.20 -13.17 -10.41
C TYR A 116 -14.69 -14.62 -10.53
N TYR A 117 -15.56 -15.06 -9.62
CA TYR A 117 -16.15 -16.39 -9.68
C TYR A 117 -17.00 -16.61 -10.95
N ALA A 118 -17.82 -15.63 -11.34
CA ALA A 118 -18.64 -15.72 -12.54
C ALA A 118 -17.79 -15.84 -13.82
N ILE A 119 -16.69 -15.10 -13.92
CA ILE A 119 -15.72 -15.21 -15.02
C ILE A 119 -15.08 -16.60 -15.03
N PHE A 120 -14.66 -17.10 -13.88
CA PHE A 120 -14.02 -18.41 -13.75
C PHE A 120 -14.94 -19.56 -14.19
N GLN A 121 -16.21 -19.51 -13.77
CA GLN A 121 -17.20 -20.48 -14.19
C GLN A 121 -17.56 -20.33 -15.67
N GLY A 122 -17.78 -19.09 -16.13
CA GLY A 122 -18.19 -18.82 -17.51
C GLY A 122 -17.15 -19.19 -18.57
N LEU A 123 -15.85 -19.05 -18.25
CA LEU A 123 -14.76 -19.43 -19.15
C LEU A 123 -14.33 -20.89 -19.02
N ASN A 124 -14.93 -21.66 -18.10
CA ASN A 124 -14.54 -23.04 -17.76
C ASN A 124 -13.04 -23.20 -17.46
N ILE A 125 -12.42 -22.15 -16.93
CA ILE A 125 -11.00 -22.11 -16.53
C ILE A 125 -10.80 -22.42 -15.05
N ALA A 126 -11.83 -22.95 -14.39
CA ALA A 126 -11.81 -23.25 -12.96
C ALA A 126 -10.66 -24.19 -12.53
N SER A 127 -10.17 -25.01 -13.46
CA SER A 127 -9.02 -25.91 -13.26
C SER A 127 -7.66 -25.34 -13.67
N ALA A 128 -7.61 -24.16 -14.32
CA ALA A 128 -6.35 -23.55 -14.76
C ALA A 128 -5.63 -22.91 -13.55
N SER A 129 -4.59 -23.59 -13.06
CA SER A 129 -3.77 -23.19 -11.91
C SER A 129 -3.28 -21.75 -11.98
N ASP A 130 -2.86 -21.32 -13.18
CA ASP A 130 -2.16 -20.05 -13.40
C ASP A 130 -3.14 -18.88 -13.58
N ALA A 131 -4.42 -19.18 -13.78
CA ALA A 131 -5.47 -18.16 -13.79
C ALA A 131 -5.94 -17.84 -12.37
N ASN A 132 -6.00 -18.85 -11.50
CA ASN A 132 -6.57 -18.75 -10.18
C ASN A 132 -5.60 -18.04 -9.21
N LEU A 133 -5.92 -16.79 -8.85
CA LEU A 133 -5.11 -15.96 -7.96
C LEU A 133 -4.89 -16.62 -6.60
N TRP A 134 -5.89 -17.35 -6.08
CA TRP A 134 -5.74 -18.10 -4.83
C TRP A 134 -4.69 -19.20 -4.95
N HIS A 135 -4.70 -19.95 -6.06
CA HIS A 135 -3.73 -21.01 -6.31
C HIS A 135 -2.32 -20.45 -6.49
N VAL A 136 -2.17 -19.38 -7.28
CA VAL A 136 -0.88 -18.68 -7.46
C VAL A 136 -0.33 -18.18 -6.13
N MET A 137 -1.16 -17.52 -5.30
CA MET A 137 -0.74 -17.04 -3.99
C MET A 137 -0.35 -18.18 -3.05
N ARG A 138 -1.11 -19.28 -3.05
CA ARG A 138 -0.77 -20.47 -2.28
C ARG A 138 0.61 -20.99 -2.69
N ASN A 139 0.89 -21.11 -3.98
CA ASN A 139 2.19 -21.57 -4.48
C ASN A 139 3.33 -20.63 -4.06
N ILE A 140 3.13 -19.30 -4.17
CA ILE A 140 4.10 -18.30 -3.71
C ILE A 140 4.45 -18.49 -2.22
N PHE A 141 3.45 -18.67 -1.36
CA PHE A 141 3.70 -18.82 0.08
C PHE A 141 4.27 -20.20 0.42
N GLN A 142 3.85 -21.26 -0.27
CA GLN A 142 4.43 -22.60 -0.11
C GLN A 142 5.91 -22.61 -0.48
N GLU A 143 6.27 -22.01 -1.63
CA GLU A 143 7.65 -21.89 -2.08
C GLU A 143 8.49 -21.01 -1.13
N SER A 144 7.93 -19.89 -0.66
CA SER A 144 8.54 -19.07 0.38
C SER A 144 8.80 -19.88 1.66
N ALA A 145 7.86 -20.74 2.06
CA ALA A 145 8.00 -21.58 3.24
C ALA A 145 9.00 -22.73 3.07
N LEU A 146 9.17 -23.26 1.85
CA LEU A 146 10.23 -24.22 1.53
C LEU A 146 11.61 -23.57 1.65
N ARG A 147 11.73 -22.32 1.19
CA ARG A 147 13.00 -21.59 1.20
C ARG A 147 13.41 -21.06 2.57
N HIS A 148 12.47 -20.45 3.30
CA HIS A 148 12.75 -19.69 4.53
C HIS A 148 12.27 -20.40 5.80
N GLY A 149 11.49 -21.47 5.65
CA GLY A 149 10.78 -22.13 6.74
C GLY A 149 9.43 -21.47 7.05
N LYS A 150 8.41 -22.30 7.33
CA LYS A 150 7.02 -21.87 7.56
C LYS A 150 6.87 -20.76 8.62
N ILE A 151 7.58 -20.87 9.74
CA ILE A 151 7.50 -19.90 10.84
C ILE A 151 8.03 -18.54 10.38
N MET A 152 9.17 -18.51 9.70
CA MET A 152 9.77 -17.27 9.23
C MET A 152 8.88 -16.61 8.16
N THR A 153 8.31 -17.39 7.23
CA THR A 153 7.34 -16.90 6.25
C THR A 153 6.14 -16.23 6.92
N LEU A 154 5.59 -16.81 7.98
CA LEU A 154 4.47 -16.23 8.73
C LEU A 154 4.87 -14.94 9.47
N ILE A 155 6.05 -14.90 10.10
CA ILE A 155 6.55 -13.70 10.80
C ILE A 155 6.72 -12.57 9.79
N CYS A 156 7.40 -12.82 8.68
CA CYS A 156 7.59 -11.85 7.60
C CYS A 156 6.24 -11.41 7.00
N ALA A 157 5.31 -12.33 6.79
CA ALA A 157 3.96 -12.00 6.34
C ALA A 157 3.24 -11.06 7.31
N PHE A 158 3.26 -11.36 8.61
CA PHE A 158 2.64 -10.50 9.62
C PHE A 158 3.29 -9.11 9.67
N LEU A 159 4.61 -9.04 9.73
CA LEU A 159 5.32 -7.76 9.87
C LEU A 159 5.23 -6.90 8.61
N LEU A 160 5.44 -7.49 7.43
CA LEU A 160 5.56 -6.72 6.19
C LEU A 160 4.22 -6.54 5.49
N LEU A 161 3.34 -7.55 5.47
CA LEU A 161 2.02 -7.40 4.84
C LEU A 161 1.00 -6.86 5.84
N GLY A 162 1.05 -7.27 7.11
CA GLY A 162 0.06 -6.88 8.12
C GLY A 162 0.33 -5.53 8.78
N VAL A 163 1.59 -5.25 9.16
CA VAL A 163 1.93 -4.07 9.98
C VAL A 163 2.53 -2.93 9.14
N TRP A 164 3.56 -3.22 8.35
CA TRP A 164 4.25 -2.19 7.60
C TRP A 164 3.39 -1.63 6.46
N ALA A 165 2.81 -2.51 5.62
CA ALA A 165 2.07 -2.12 4.42
C ALA A 165 1.05 -0.98 4.65
N PRO A 166 0.14 -1.07 5.64
CA PRO A 166 -0.87 -0.02 5.83
C PRO A 166 -0.29 1.34 6.25
N ILE A 167 0.94 1.37 6.78
CA ILE A 167 1.63 2.61 7.16
C ILE A 167 2.48 3.12 6.00
N GLY A 168 3.41 2.30 5.52
CA GLY A 168 4.40 2.68 4.52
C GLY A 168 3.77 2.94 3.16
N GLU A 169 2.86 2.07 2.71
CA GLU A 169 2.19 2.25 1.44
C GLU A 169 1.26 3.48 1.47
N GLU A 170 0.48 3.70 2.53
CA GLU A 170 -0.40 4.88 2.57
C GLU A 170 0.41 6.19 2.66
N LEU A 171 1.53 6.22 3.39
CA LEU A 171 2.46 7.35 3.38
C LEU A 171 2.95 7.67 1.96
N PHE A 172 3.33 6.64 1.20
CA PHE A 172 3.81 6.84 -0.16
C PHE A 172 2.66 7.17 -1.12
N TYR A 173 1.68 6.29 -1.27
CA TYR A 173 0.64 6.37 -2.29
C TYR A 173 -0.36 7.50 -2.05
N ARG A 174 -0.74 7.81 -0.80
CA ARG A 174 -1.69 8.90 -0.50
C ARG A 174 -0.99 10.20 -0.24
N ARG A 175 -0.09 10.22 0.74
CA ARG A 175 0.52 11.47 1.20
C ARG A 175 1.54 12.02 0.21
N LEU A 176 2.34 11.19 -0.44
CA LEU A 176 3.33 11.67 -1.43
C LEU A 176 2.76 11.66 -2.85
N LEU A 177 2.44 10.50 -3.40
CA LEU A 177 2.06 10.33 -4.81
C LEU A 177 0.72 11.01 -5.12
N TYR A 178 -0.38 10.53 -4.55
CA TYR A 178 -1.71 11.09 -4.81
C TYR A 178 -1.76 12.59 -4.54
N ASN A 179 -1.39 13.01 -3.32
CA ASN A 179 -1.43 14.41 -2.93
C ASN A 179 -0.52 15.28 -3.80
N GLY A 180 0.66 14.78 -4.17
CA GLY A 180 1.62 15.47 -5.03
C GLY A 180 1.14 15.63 -6.47
N LEU A 181 0.48 14.61 -7.04
CA LEU A 181 -0.16 14.72 -8.37
C LEU A 181 -1.33 15.70 -8.34
N ARG A 182 -2.14 15.62 -7.28
CA ARG A 182 -3.39 16.35 -7.14
C ARG A 182 -3.21 17.86 -6.98
N GLN A 183 -1.98 18.31 -6.75
CA GLN A 183 -1.57 19.71 -6.85
C GLN A 183 -1.77 20.34 -8.23
N ARG A 184 -1.73 19.51 -9.28
CA ARG A 184 -1.85 19.98 -10.68
C ARG A 184 -2.94 19.24 -11.45
N TRP A 185 -3.31 18.05 -11.01
CA TRP A 185 -4.28 17.20 -11.68
C TRP A 185 -5.63 17.22 -10.95
N THR A 186 -6.67 16.78 -11.66
CA THR A 186 -8.00 16.59 -11.08
C THR A 186 -8.01 15.41 -10.12
N PHE A 187 -9.04 15.32 -9.27
CA PHE A 187 -9.25 14.17 -8.38
C PHE A 187 -9.16 12.85 -9.14
N GLY A 188 -9.93 12.71 -10.22
CA GLY A 188 -10.01 11.48 -10.99
C GLY A 188 -8.65 11.03 -11.53
N LEU A 189 -7.89 11.95 -12.14
CA LEU A 189 -6.59 11.60 -12.73
C LEU A 189 -5.54 11.26 -11.67
N SER A 190 -5.49 12.00 -10.56
CA SER A 190 -4.56 11.70 -9.46
C SER A 190 -4.90 10.40 -8.74
N ALA A 191 -6.19 10.16 -8.48
CA ALA A 191 -6.66 8.93 -7.85
C ALA A 191 -6.39 7.72 -8.74
N ALA A 192 -6.72 7.81 -10.02
CA ALA A 192 -6.47 6.75 -11.00
C ALA A 192 -4.96 6.44 -11.11
N CYS A 193 -4.11 7.46 -11.24
CA CYS A 193 -2.66 7.25 -11.33
C CYS A 193 -2.09 6.60 -10.06
N SER A 194 -2.45 7.09 -8.88
CA SER A 194 -1.99 6.50 -7.61
C SER A 194 -2.50 5.06 -7.42
N ALA A 195 -3.77 4.81 -7.75
CA ALA A 195 -4.36 3.47 -7.71
C ALA A 195 -3.71 2.51 -8.71
N SER A 196 -3.37 2.96 -9.91
CA SER A 196 -2.68 2.14 -10.90
C SER A 196 -1.29 1.73 -10.43
N PHE A 197 -0.48 2.65 -9.87
CA PHE A 197 0.82 2.27 -9.30
C PHE A 197 0.68 1.30 -8.12
N PHE A 198 -0.35 1.47 -7.30
CA PHE A 198 -0.65 0.55 -6.20
C PHE A 198 -1.00 -0.84 -6.74
N GLY A 199 -1.90 -0.93 -7.73
CA GLY A 199 -2.28 -2.17 -8.38
C GLY A 199 -1.12 -2.84 -9.13
N ILE A 200 -0.31 -2.08 -9.88
CA ILE A 200 0.83 -2.60 -10.65
C ILE A 200 1.82 -3.24 -9.69
N ARG A 201 2.16 -2.57 -8.58
CA ARG A 201 3.06 -3.14 -7.57
C ARG A 201 2.57 -4.50 -7.10
N HIS A 202 1.26 -4.62 -6.83
CA HIS A 202 0.64 -5.86 -6.38
C HIS A 202 0.73 -6.97 -7.43
N ALA A 203 0.39 -6.68 -8.68
CA ALA A 203 0.57 -7.64 -9.77
C ALA A 203 2.04 -8.10 -9.89
N LEU A 204 3.00 -7.18 -9.82
CA LEU A 204 4.43 -7.50 -9.92
C LEU A 204 4.97 -8.36 -8.78
N GLN A 205 4.26 -8.47 -7.65
CA GLN A 205 4.63 -9.43 -6.60
C GLN A 205 4.61 -10.88 -7.10
N LEU A 206 3.81 -11.17 -8.13
CA LEU A 206 3.72 -12.49 -8.74
C LEU A 206 4.98 -12.86 -9.53
N LEU A 207 5.92 -11.93 -9.75
CA LEU A 207 7.23 -12.23 -10.33
C LEU A 207 8.02 -13.27 -9.53
N PHE A 208 7.64 -13.54 -8.28
CA PHE A 208 8.30 -14.55 -7.43
C PHE A 208 8.25 -15.95 -8.02
N ILE A 209 7.23 -16.29 -8.81
CA ILE A 209 7.15 -17.61 -9.43
C ILE A 209 8.09 -17.75 -10.65
N MET A 210 8.70 -16.66 -11.11
CA MET A 210 9.67 -16.67 -12.19
C MET A 210 11.08 -16.94 -11.65
N PRO A 211 11.97 -17.62 -12.40
CA PRO A 211 11.79 -18.06 -13.79
C PRO A 211 11.18 -19.46 -13.95
N GLU A 212 10.90 -20.18 -12.85
CA GLU A 212 10.42 -21.56 -12.90
C GLU A 212 9.08 -21.69 -13.65
N HIS A 213 8.24 -20.66 -13.56
CA HIS A 213 6.98 -20.55 -14.28
C HIS A 213 6.89 -19.29 -15.12
N SER A 214 6.03 -19.32 -16.14
CA SER A 214 5.64 -18.11 -16.86
C SER A 214 4.84 -17.17 -15.96
N TYR A 215 4.92 -15.86 -16.22
CA TYR A 215 4.15 -14.88 -15.43
C TYR A 215 2.63 -15.16 -15.55
N PRO A 216 1.89 -15.25 -14.43
CA PRO A 216 0.49 -15.68 -14.42
C PRO A 216 -0.42 -14.49 -14.74
N TRP A 217 -0.54 -14.15 -16.02
CA TRP A 217 -1.18 -12.90 -16.48
C TRP A 217 -2.59 -12.68 -15.93
N TRP A 218 -3.43 -13.72 -15.92
CA TRP A 218 -4.80 -13.63 -15.41
C TRP A 218 -4.85 -13.33 -13.91
N ALA A 219 -4.04 -14.04 -13.10
CA ALA A 219 -3.91 -13.75 -11.68
C ALA A 219 -3.31 -12.35 -11.45
N GLY A 220 -2.35 -11.94 -12.27
CA GLY A 220 -1.76 -10.60 -12.24
C GLY A 220 -2.77 -9.49 -12.49
N VAL A 221 -3.62 -9.63 -13.52
CA VAL A 221 -4.71 -8.70 -13.82
C VAL A 221 -5.73 -8.68 -12.68
N ALA A 222 -6.12 -9.84 -12.17
CA ALA A 222 -7.04 -9.94 -11.03
C ALA A 222 -6.49 -9.21 -9.80
N TYR A 223 -5.19 -9.39 -9.50
CA TYR A 223 -4.56 -8.75 -8.36
C TYR A 223 -4.38 -7.23 -8.56
N PHE A 224 -4.05 -6.81 -9.78
CA PHE A 224 -4.04 -5.39 -10.18
C PHE A 224 -5.40 -4.74 -9.94
N ILE A 225 -6.49 -5.36 -10.40
CA ILE A 225 -7.85 -4.83 -10.25
C ILE A 225 -8.23 -4.76 -8.77
N TRP A 226 -7.99 -5.84 -8.01
CA TRP A 226 -8.27 -5.91 -6.58
C TRP A 226 -7.57 -4.78 -5.81
N ALA A 227 -6.25 -4.70 -5.94
CA ALA A 227 -5.46 -3.71 -5.23
C ALA A 227 -5.76 -2.28 -5.73
N GLY A 228 -5.88 -2.09 -7.05
CA GLY A 228 -6.21 -0.80 -7.66
C GLY A 228 -7.56 -0.25 -7.20
N MET A 229 -8.58 -1.11 -7.08
CA MET A 229 -9.89 -0.74 -6.53
C MET A 229 -9.78 -0.18 -5.10
N PHE A 230 -9.02 -0.84 -4.22
CA PHE A 230 -8.73 -0.30 -2.89
C PHE A 230 -7.88 0.97 -2.93
N GLY A 231 -6.92 1.06 -3.85
CA GLY A 231 -6.16 2.28 -4.08
C GLY A 231 -7.02 3.50 -4.45
N LEU A 232 -8.07 3.28 -5.25
CA LEU A 232 -9.08 4.30 -5.56
C LEU A 232 -9.89 4.68 -4.32
N LEU A 233 -10.41 3.69 -3.59
CA LEU A 233 -11.16 3.90 -2.34
C LEU A 233 -10.34 4.72 -1.33
N PHE A 234 -9.09 4.36 -1.11
CA PHE A 234 -8.21 5.05 -0.16
C PHE A 234 -7.87 6.47 -0.62
N SER A 235 -7.67 6.70 -1.92
CA SER A 235 -7.50 8.05 -2.47
C SER A 235 -8.74 8.92 -2.26
N TRP A 236 -9.93 8.35 -2.45
CA TRP A 236 -11.20 9.03 -2.21
C TRP A 236 -11.42 9.36 -0.73
N LEU A 237 -11.17 8.42 0.18
CA LEU A 237 -11.28 8.66 1.62
C LEU A 237 -10.28 9.70 2.11
N TYR A 238 -9.04 9.64 1.61
CA TYR A 238 -8.04 10.65 1.91
C TYR A 238 -8.45 12.03 1.37
N GLU A 239 -9.06 12.10 0.18
CA GLU A 239 -9.59 13.36 -0.37
C GLU A 239 -10.69 13.96 0.52
N LYS A 240 -11.62 13.13 1.02
CA LYS A 240 -12.74 13.59 1.84
C LYS A 240 -12.35 13.97 3.26
N THR A 241 -11.30 13.35 3.81
CA THR A 241 -10.93 13.51 5.22
C THR A 241 -9.67 14.32 5.44
N ARG A 242 -8.73 14.34 4.51
CA ARG A 242 -7.35 14.82 4.71
C ARG A 242 -6.62 14.15 5.88
N HIS A 243 -7.10 13.00 6.32
CA HIS A 243 -6.50 12.24 7.40
C HIS A 243 -5.98 10.92 6.88
N LEU A 244 -4.67 10.70 6.98
CA LEU A 244 -4.04 9.45 6.54
C LEU A 244 -4.46 8.25 7.39
N ALA A 245 -4.85 8.48 8.65
CA ALA A 245 -5.28 7.43 9.56
C ALA A 245 -6.51 6.67 9.06
N VAL A 246 -7.42 7.32 8.31
CA VAL A 246 -8.64 6.67 7.81
C VAL A 246 -8.33 5.61 6.75
N PRO A 247 -7.66 5.92 5.63
CA PRO A 247 -7.27 4.89 4.67
C PRO A 247 -6.29 3.88 5.28
N ALA A 248 -5.33 4.31 6.13
CA ALA A 248 -4.40 3.38 6.78
C ALA A 248 -5.10 2.36 7.69
N ALA A 249 -6.11 2.77 8.47
CA ALA A 249 -6.86 1.85 9.32
C ALA A 249 -7.68 0.85 8.50
N LEU A 250 -8.32 1.28 7.40
CA LEU A 250 -9.06 0.39 6.52
C LEU A 250 -8.14 -0.53 5.72
N HIS A 251 -6.99 -0.03 5.29
CA HIS A 251 -5.95 -0.83 4.67
C HIS A 251 -5.49 -1.91 5.67
N ALA A 252 -5.14 -1.54 6.90
CA ALA A 252 -4.74 -2.48 7.95
C ALA A 252 -5.82 -3.54 8.16
N LEU A 253 -7.10 -3.16 8.25
CA LEU A 253 -8.19 -4.11 8.39
C LEU A 253 -8.28 -5.09 7.20
N ASN A 254 -8.00 -4.64 5.98
CA ASN A 254 -7.99 -5.48 4.79
C ASN A 254 -6.84 -6.51 4.82
N VAL A 255 -5.65 -6.10 5.27
CA VAL A 255 -4.43 -6.94 5.19
C VAL A 255 -4.10 -7.69 6.48
N LEU A 256 -4.68 -7.34 7.63
CA LEU A 256 -4.50 -8.06 8.90
C LEU A 256 -5.07 -9.49 8.85
N TRP A 257 -5.97 -9.78 7.91
CA TRP A 257 -6.44 -11.14 7.65
C TRP A 257 -5.45 -11.97 6.84
N SER A 258 -4.51 -11.34 6.11
CA SER A 258 -3.56 -12.04 5.24
C SER A 258 -2.71 -13.07 5.99
N PRO A 259 -2.15 -12.81 7.20
CA PRO A 259 -1.41 -13.83 7.94
C PRO A 259 -2.24 -15.07 8.29
N ILE A 260 -3.54 -14.89 8.59
CA ILE A 260 -4.47 -16.00 8.85
C ILE A 260 -4.72 -16.78 7.57
N VAL A 261 -4.96 -16.09 6.45
CA VAL A 261 -5.14 -16.71 5.14
C VAL A 261 -3.90 -17.49 4.71
N ILE A 262 -2.71 -16.93 4.90
CA ILE A 262 -1.42 -17.57 4.61
C ILE A 262 -1.22 -18.78 5.51
N TYR A 263 -1.56 -18.68 6.80
CA TYR A 263 -1.55 -19.85 7.70
C TYR A 263 -2.44 -20.97 7.15
N VAL A 264 -3.66 -20.66 6.71
CA VAL A 264 -4.51 -21.66 6.05
C VAL A 264 -3.82 -22.25 4.81
N MET A 265 -3.26 -21.42 3.92
CA MET A 265 -2.53 -21.90 2.72
C MET A 265 -1.34 -22.83 3.02
N LEU A 266 -0.68 -22.69 4.17
CA LEU A 266 0.52 -23.45 4.54
C LEU A 266 0.23 -24.74 5.31
N TYR A 267 -0.95 -24.87 5.92
CA TYR A 267 -1.30 -25.95 6.84
C TYR A 267 -2.62 -26.67 6.52
N LYS A 268 -3.42 -26.18 5.57
CA LYS A 268 -4.70 -26.76 5.15
C LYS A 268 -4.80 -26.84 3.63
#